data_AF-A0A3B8HHM7-F1
#
_entry.id   AF-A0A3B8HHM7-F1
#
_cell.length_a   1.000
_cell.length_b   1.000
_cell.length_c   1.000
_cell.angle_alpha   90.00
_cell.angle_beta   90.00
_cell.angle_gamma   90.00
#
_symmetry.space_group_name_H-M   'P 1'
#
loop_
_entity.id
_entity.type
_entity.pdbx_description
1 polymer ?
#
loop_
_entity_poly.entity_id
_entity_poly.type
_entity_poly.pdbx_seq_one_letter_code
_entity_poly.pdbx_strand_id
1 'polypeptide(L)'
;MQTNIHSSMRALWLAVIATALASAFLVAGCCSHPWDKFKMSILPDYSCRTGADGGYDFYVWECQNNQRVVIYQWTTYASCDEPRKESAACGELTPIEMKLGKIERGCDRMIGHLRWRPTQ
;
A
#
# COMPACT_ATOMS: atom_id res chain seq x y z
N MET A 1 -37.47 27.86 38.25
CA MET A 1 -36.86 28.24 36.96
C MET A 1 -35.40 27.76 36.98
N GLN A 2 -35.14 26.45 36.84
CA GLN A 2 -33.81 25.87 37.12
C GLN A 2 -33.50 24.57 36.35
N THR A 3 -34.32 24.21 35.35
CA THR A 3 -34.21 22.93 34.62
C THR A 3 -33.46 23.02 33.28
N ASN A 4 -33.13 24.23 32.79
CA ASN A 4 -32.55 24.42 31.46
C ASN A 4 -31.02 24.26 31.37
N ILE A 5 -30.29 24.19 32.49
CA ILE A 5 -28.82 24.20 32.47
C ILE A 5 -28.24 22.78 32.25
N HIS A 6 -28.92 21.74 32.77
CA HIS A 6 -28.47 20.36 32.67
C HIS A 6 -28.55 19.78 31.24
N SER A 7 -29.51 20.24 30.43
CA SER A 7 -29.67 19.76 29.05
C SER A 7 -28.58 20.29 28.12
N SER A 8 -28.19 21.55 28.31
CA SER A 8 -27.18 22.23 27.49
C SER A 8 -25.78 21.66 27.69
N MET A 9 -25.42 21.27 28.92
CA MET A 9 -24.15 20.60 29.20
C MET A 9 -24.04 19.22 28.53
N ARG A 10 -25.12 18.42 28.54
CA ARG A 10 -25.14 17.11 27.89
C ARG A 10 -24.98 17.22 26.37
N ALA A 11 -25.63 18.20 25.75
CA ALA A 11 -25.51 18.47 24.31
C ALA A 11 -24.08 18.88 23.92
N LEU A 12 -23.42 19.71 24.73
CA LEU A 12 -22.01 20.12 24.50
C LEU A 12 -21.04 18.93 24.62
N TRP A 13 -21.21 18.08 25.63
CA TRP A 13 -20.36 16.88 25.78
C TRP A 13 -20.51 15.89 24.61
N LEU A 14 -21.74 15.68 24.13
CA LEU A 14 -21.98 14.80 22.99
C LEU A 14 -21.37 15.36 21.69
N ALA A 15 -21.44 16.68 21.47
CA ALA A 15 -20.83 17.32 20.31
C ALA A 15 -19.29 17.21 20.34
N VAL A 16 -18.66 17.40 21.49
CA VAL A 16 -17.20 17.23 21.65
C VAL A 16 -16.78 15.79 21.41
N ILE A 17 -17.51 14.82 21.95
CA ILE A 17 -17.23 13.38 21.75
C ILE A 17 -17.40 13.00 20.28
N ALA A 18 -18.46 13.47 19.61
CA ALA A 18 -18.69 13.23 18.20
C ALA A 18 -17.58 13.81 17.32
N THR A 19 -17.09 15.01 17.66
CA THR A 19 -16.00 15.68 16.92
C THR A 19 -14.66 14.95 17.12
N ALA A 20 -14.38 14.51 18.35
CA ALA A 20 -13.19 13.71 18.68
C ALA A 20 -13.19 12.35 17.95
N LEU A 21 -14.33 11.64 17.95
CA LEU A 21 -14.48 10.38 17.21
C LEU A 21 -14.32 10.58 15.69
N ALA A 22 -14.92 11.62 15.11
CA ALA A 22 -14.78 11.92 13.69
C ALA A 22 -13.33 12.22 13.29
N SER A 23 -12.57 12.91 14.15
CA SER A 23 -11.14 13.17 13.92
C SER A 23 -10.27 11.92 14.00
N ALA A 24 -10.63 10.96 14.86
CA ALA A 24 -9.89 9.69 14.99
C ALA A 24 -10.02 8.80 13.75
N PHE A 25 -11.15 8.85 13.03
CA PHE A 25 -11.34 8.10 11.78
C PHE A 25 -10.48 8.62 10.62
N LEU A 26 -10.03 9.88 10.65
CA LEU A 26 -9.20 10.45 9.59
C LEU A 26 -7.73 10.03 9.67
N VAL A 27 -7.28 9.48 10.81
CA VAL A 27 -5.87 9.07 11.04
C VAL A 27 -5.67 7.56 10.93
N ALA A 28 -6.74 6.78 10.73
CA ALA A 28 -6.60 5.41 10.27
C ALA A 28 -6.10 5.46 8.82
N GLY A 29 -4.78 5.49 8.66
CA GLY A 29 -4.11 5.44 7.35
C GLY A 29 -4.60 4.23 6.60
N CYS A 30 -5.52 4.45 5.66
CA CYS A 30 -6.05 3.39 4.83
C CYS A 30 -4.92 2.89 3.95
N CYS A 31 -4.63 1.59 4.01
CA CYS A 31 -3.60 1.00 3.17
C CYS A 31 -3.93 1.23 1.70
N SER A 32 -3.13 2.04 1.02
CA SER A 32 -3.24 2.24 -0.41
C SER A 32 -2.68 1.01 -1.10
N HIS A 33 -3.47 0.42 -2.00
CA HIS A 33 -2.97 -0.70 -2.79
C HIS A 33 -2.03 -0.14 -3.86
N PRO A 34 -0.89 -0.82 -4.16
CA PRO A 34 0.06 -0.36 -5.16
C PRO A 34 -0.58 -0.09 -6.53
N TRP A 35 -1.64 -0.83 -6.87
CA TRP A 35 -2.39 -0.76 -8.12
C TRP A 35 -3.22 0.52 -8.28
N ASP A 36 -3.72 1.07 -7.17
CA ASP A 36 -4.51 2.30 -7.20
C ASP A 36 -3.61 3.50 -7.49
N LYS A 37 -2.36 3.43 -7.02
CA LYS A 37 -1.37 4.49 -7.17
C LYS A 37 -0.58 4.41 -8.48
N PHE A 38 -0.16 3.20 -8.86
CA PHE A 38 0.67 2.97 -10.02
C PHE A 38 -0.04 2.03 -10.99
N LYS A 39 -0.88 2.61 -11.86
CA LYS A 39 -1.56 1.86 -12.92
C LYS A 39 -0.56 1.37 -13.96
N MET A 40 -0.47 0.05 -14.11
CA MET A 40 0.37 -0.61 -15.10
C MET A 40 -0.53 -1.36 -16.10
N SER A 41 -0.21 -1.27 -17.39
CA SER A 41 -1.05 -1.83 -18.46
C SER A 41 -0.92 -3.35 -18.63
N ILE A 42 0.12 -3.96 -18.06
CA ILE A 42 0.40 -5.39 -18.15
C ILE A 42 0.74 -5.96 -16.77
N LEU A 43 0.58 -7.27 -16.64
CA LEU A 43 1.02 -8.07 -15.52
C LEU A 43 2.52 -7.87 -15.22
N PRO A 44 2.93 -7.85 -13.94
CA PRO A 44 4.36 -8.00 -13.62
C PRO A 44 4.84 -9.39 -14.07
N ASP A 45 6.13 -9.50 -14.40
CA ASP A 45 6.77 -10.77 -14.70
C ASP A 45 6.94 -11.62 -13.43
N TYR A 46 7.25 -10.98 -12.30
CA TYR A 46 7.36 -11.63 -10.99
C TYR A 46 6.57 -10.90 -9.91
N SER A 47 6.06 -11.67 -8.95
CA SER A 47 5.59 -11.12 -7.68
C SER A 47 6.07 -11.95 -6.50
N CYS A 48 6.30 -11.30 -5.37
CA CYS A 48 6.69 -11.98 -4.14
C CYS A 48 6.35 -11.16 -2.91
N ARG A 49 6.18 -11.86 -1.80
CA ARG A 49 6.13 -11.28 -0.46
C ARG A 49 7.32 -11.78 0.33
N THR A 50 8.09 -10.87 0.91
CA THR A 50 9.11 -11.26 1.89
C THR A 50 8.46 -11.36 3.27
N GLY A 51 8.71 -12.43 4.01
CA GLY A 51 8.25 -12.57 5.40
C GLY A 51 6.77 -12.92 5.57
N ALA A 52 6.45 -13.62 6.67
CA ALA A 52 5.08 -14.04 7.00
C ALA A 52 4.29 -12.92 7.68
N ASP A 53 4.82 -12.38 8.78
CA ASP A 53 4.14 -11.39 9.63
C ASP A 53 4.38 -9.94 9.18
N GLY A 54 5.46 -9.71 8.44
CA GLY A 54 5.76 -8.44 7.82
C GLY A 54 6.90 -8.52 6.81
N GLY A 55 6.76 -7.74 5.75
CA GLY A 55 7.81 -7.52 4.78
C GLY A 55 7.31 -6.84 3.52
N TYR A 56 8.14 -6.85 2.48
CA TYR A 56 7.84 -6.22 1.21
C TYR A 56 6.99 -7.13 0.32
N ASP A 57 5.90 -6.56 -0.19
CA ASP A 57 5.23 -7.05 -1.38
C ASP A 57 5.90 -6.40 -2.59
N PHE A 58 6.46 -7.21 -3.50
CA PHE A 58 7.17 -6.79 -4.70
C PHE A 58 6.42 -7.21 -5.97
N TYR A 59 6.43 -6.33 -6.96
CA TYR A 59 5.93 -6.56 -8.31
C TYR A 59 6.96 -6.05 -9.30
N VAL A 60 7.46 -6.94 -10.15
CA VAL A 60 8.63 -6.68 -11.01
C VAL A 60 8.25 -6.87 -12.46
N TRP A 61 8.56 -5.87 -13.29
CA TRP A 61 8.59 -5.96 -14.74
C TRP A 61 10.05 -5.95 -15.17
N GLU A 62 10.54 -7.03 -15.78
CA GLU A 62 11.93 -7.17 -16.18
C GLU A 62 12.30 -6.14 -17.24
N CYS A 63 11.42 -5.95 -18.23
CA CYS A 63 11.61 -4.99 -19.30
C CYS A 63 10.28 -4.57 -19.93
N GLN A 64 9.70 -3.48 -19.44
CA GLN A 64 8.53 -2.85 -20.03
C GLN A 64 8.91 -1.46 -20.56
N ASN A 65 8.61 -1.18 -21.83
CA ASN A 65 8.94 0.10 -22.47
C ASN A 65 10.42 0.48 -22.32
N ASN A 66 11.32 -0.49 -22.47
CA ASN A 66 12.76 -0.33 -22.29
C ASN A 66 13.20 0.03 -20.86
N GLN A 67 12.36 -0.25 -19.85
CA GLN A 67 12.66 -0.05 -18.44
C GLN A 67 12.39 -1.31 -17.62
N ARG A 68 13.30 -1.63 -16.70
CA ARG A 68 12.99 -2.50 -15.56
C ARG A 68 12.21 -1.67 -14.55
N VAL A 69 11.07 -2.17 -14.08
CA VAL A 69 10.21 -1.48 -13.12
C VAL A 69 9.97 -2.36 -11.91
N VAL A 70 10.15 -1.81 -10.71
CA VAL A 70 9.83 -2.47 -9.45
C VAL A 70 8.85 -1.60 -8.69
N ILE A 71 7.68 -2.15 -8.40
CA ILE A 71 6.70 -1.56 -7.48
C ILE A 71 6.75 -2.36 -6.19
N TYR A 72 6.83 -1.67 -5.06
CA TYR A 72 6.95 -2.33 -3.77
C TYR A 72 6.27 -1.58 -2.63
N GLN A 73 5.87 -2.33 -1.61
CA GLN A 73 5.24 -1.80 -0.41
C GLN A 73 5.62 -2.66 0.79
N TRP A 74 6.04 -2.04 1.90
CA TRP A 74 6.20 -2.76 3.16
C TRP A 74 4.82 -2.96 3.80
N THR A 75 4.47 -4.18 4.17
CA THR A 75 3.23 -4.50 4.86
C THR A 75 3.51 -5.36 6.09
N THR A 76 2.73 -5.16 7.14
CA THR A 76 2.68 -5.98 8.36
C THR A 76 1.24 -6.44 8.59
N TYR A 77 1.00 -7.24 9.62
CA TYR A 77 -0.36 -7.64 9.99
C TYR A 77 -1.27 -6.45 10.38
N ALA A 78 -0.71 -5.32 10.81
CA ALA A 78 -1.47 -4.19 11.36
C ALA A 78 -1.36 -2.89 10.53
N SER A 79 -0.38 -2.79 9.64
CA SER A 79 -0.08 -1.55 8.92
C SER A 79 0.63 -1.81 7.60
N CYS A 80 0.67 -0.79 6.76
CA CYS A 80 1.46 -0.77 5.54
C CYS A 80 2.08 0.60 5.34
N ASP A 81 3.18 0.61 4.60
CA ASP A 81 3.77 1.83 4.07
C ASP A 81 3.06 2.27 2.80
N GLU A 82 3.33 3.50 2.37
CA GLU A 82 2.88 3.97 1.07
C GLU A 82 3.64 3.24 -0.06
N PRO A 83 2.94 2.75 -1.12
CA PRO A 83 3.58 2.11 -2.25
C PRO A 83 4.61 3.02 -2.94
N ARG A 84 5.70 2.40 -3.37
CA ARG A 84 6.79 3.05 -4.12
C ARG A 84 6.98 2.37 -5.47
N LYS A 85 7.39 3.16 -6.45
CA LYS A 85 7.75 2.70 -7.80
C LYS A 85 9.16 3.20 -8.11
N GLU A 86 10.00 2.28 -8.52
CA GLU A 86 11.35 2.58 -8.97
C GLU A 86 11.60 1.95 -10.34
N SER A 87 12.47 2.55 -11.13
CA SER A 87 12.77 2.13 -12.48
C SER A 87 14.25 2.27 -12.81
N ALA A 88 14.73 1.38 -13.67
CA ALA A 88 16.07 1.40 -14.26
C ALA A 88 16.00 1.00 -15.74
N ALA A 89 17.12 1.08 -16.47
CA ALA A 89 17.19 0.50 -17.80
C ALA A 89 17.00 -1.03 -17.74
N CYS A 90 16.51 -1.64 -18.83
CA CYS A 90 16.40 -3.10 -18.86
C CYS A 90 17.78 -3.76 -18.64
N GLY A 91 17.81 -4.78 -17.77
CA GLY A 91 19.04 -5.46 -17.38
C GLY A 91 19.79 -4.82 -16.20
N GLU A 92 19.49 -3.57 -15.86
CA GLU A 92 20.05 -2.88 -14.69
C GLU A 92 19.21 -3.11 -13.44
N LEU A 93 19.83 -2.95 -12.27
CA LEU A 93 19.12 -3.03 -10.98
C LEU A 93 18.45 -1.69 -10.67
N THR A 94 17.22 -1.74 -10.18
CA THR A 94 16.57 -0.57 -9.56
C THR A 94 17.25 -0.21 -8.22
N PRO A 95 17.12 1.04 -7.71
CA PRO A 95 17.73 1.44 -6.44
C PRO A 95 17.38 0.54 -5.25
N ILE A 96 16.17 -0.01 -5.19
CA ILE A 96 15.73 -0.96 -4.17
C ILE A 96 16.42 -2.32 -4.33
N GLU A 97 16.63 -2.77 -5.56
CA GLU A 97 17.36 -3.99 -5.86
C GLU A 97 18.87 -3.85 -5.61
N MET A 98 19.43 -2.66 -5.77
CA MET A 98 20.81 -2.40 -5.34
C MET A 98 20.98 -2.54 -3.81
N LYS A 99 19.92 -2.25 -3.04
CA LYS A 99 19.94 -2.35 -1.58
C LYS A 99 19.67 -3.76 -1.07
N LEU A 100 18.72 -4.47 -1.71
CA LEU A 100 18.22 -5.77 -1.23
C LEU A 100 18.71 -6.97 -2.05
N GLY A 101 19.37 -6.72 -3.18
CA GLY A 101 19.65 -7.72 -4.20
C GLY A 101 18.53 -7.80 -5.25
N LYS A 102 18.85 -8.44 -6.37
CA LYS A 102 17.91 -8.62 -7.50
C LYS A 102 16.68 -9.41 -7.05
N ILE A 103 15.49 -8.84 -7.25
CA ILE A 103 14.22 -9.41 -6.81
C ILE A 103 13.73 -10.41 -7.87
N GLU A 104 14.31 -11.61 -7.83
CA GLU A 104 13.94 -12.75 -8.69
C GLU A 104 13.96 -14.08 -7.93
N ARG A 105 14.85 -14.20 -6.92
CA ARG A 105 14.98 -15.44 -6.15
C ARG A 105 13.82 -15.59 -5.17
N GLY A 106 13.09 -16.70 -5.31
CA GLY A 106 11.94 -17.01 -4.45
C GLY A 106 10.68 -16.23 -4.82
N CYS A 107 10.66 -15.56 -5.97
CA CYS A 107 9.47 -14.91 -6.50
C CYS A 107 8.78 -15.81 -7.52
N ASP A 108 7.45 -15.82 -7.45
CA ASP A 108 6.64 -16.59 -8.38
C ASP A 108 6.53 -15.82 -9.70
N ARG A 109 6.81 -16.52 -10.80
CA ARG A 109 6.54 -15.98 -12.13
C ARG A 109 5.03 -15.90 -12.32
N MET A 110 4.55 -14.72 -12.67
CA MET A 110 3.12 -14.46 -12.80
C MET A 110 2.63 -14.96 -14.17
N ILE A 111 2.27 -16.24 -14.24
CA ILE A 111 1.66 -16.84 -15.42
C ILE A 111 0.15 -16.62 -15.36
N GLY A 112 -0.32 -15.52 -15.94
CA GLY A 112 -1.67 -15.28 -16.49
C GLY A 112 -2.93 -15.40 -15.61
N HIS A 113 -2.88 -16.05 -14.45
CA HIS A 113 -4.11 -16.53 -13.78
C HIS A 113 -4.11 -16.38 -12.26
N LEU A 114 -2.98 -16.04 -11.64
CA LEU A 114 -2.88 -15.95 -10.19
C LEU A 114 -2.70 -14.49 -9.78
N ARG A 115 -3.70 -13.99 -9.05
CA ARG A 115 -3.63 -12.79 -8.19
C ARG A 115 -3.19 -11.46 -8.83
N TRP A 116 -3.37 -11.29 -10.13
CA TRP A 116 -3.37 -9.95 -10.71
C TRP A 116 -4.81 -9.54 -10.98
N ARG A 117 -5.30 -8.55 -10.23
CA ARG A 117 -6.50 -7.82 -10.60
C ARG A 117 -6.03 -6.45 -11.08
N PRO A 118 -5.94 -6.22 -12.41
CA PRO A 118 -6.01 -4.86 -12.89
C PRO A 118 -7.42 -4.40 -12.55
N THR A 119 -7.55 -3.42 -11.68
CA THR A 119 -8.85 -2.77 -11.49
C THR A 119 -9.29 -2.22 -12.84
N GLN A 120 -10.46 -2.68 -13.32
CA GLN A 120 -11.13 -2.12 -14.49
C GLN A 120 -11.38 -0.62 -14.32
#